data_AF-A0AB38QZM6-F1
#
_entry.id   AF-A0AB38QZM6-F1
#
_cell.length_a   1.000
_cell.length_b   1.000
_cell.length_c   1.000
_cell.angle_alpha   90.00
_cell.angle_beta   90.00
_cell.angle_gamma   90.00
#
_symmetry.space_group_name_H-M   'P 1'
#
loop_
_entity.id
_entity.type
_entity.pdbx_description
1 polymer ?
#
loop_
_entity_poly.entity_id
_entity_poly.type
_entity_poly.pdbx_seq_one_letter_code
_entity_poly.pdbx_strand_id
1 'polypeptide(L)'
;MDNNKAKTTENALIGAWGISLIATLGSLYFSEILKFIPCDLCWFQRIFMYPQVILLGLAVIRKEYGIARYSLALSVIGGSISLYHYLLQKVPFFQSHAMFCGRIPCTGQYINWLGFITIPFLALVAFFLISVLSIFIIRKEKEGKQI
;
A
#
# COMPACT_ATOMS: atom_id res chain seq x y z
N MET A 1 18.97 3.16 -28.40
CA MET A 1 17.84 2.45 -27.78
C MET A 1 17.86 2.68 -26.27
N ASP A 2 17.49 3.87 -25.78
CA ASP A 2 17.61 4.18 -24.33
C ASP A 2 16.49 5.11 -23.79
N ASN A 3 16.02 6.07 -24.59
CA ASN A 3 15.02 7.06 -24.14
C ASN A 3 13.67 6.44 -23.72
N ASN A 4 13.23 5.36 -24.39
CA ASN A 4 11.94 4.73 -24.08
C ASN A 4 11.98 3.88 -22.79
N LYS A 5 13.15 3.30 -22.45
CA LYS A 5 13.33 2.48 -21.24
C LYS A 5 13.38 3.35 -19.99
N ALA A 6 14.10 4.47 -20.06
CA ALA A 6 14.13 5.48 -19.00
C ALA A 6 12.73 6.06 -18.73
N LYS A 7 12.02 6.46 -19.79
CA LYS A 7 10.65 7.00 -19.70
C LYS A 7 9.65 6.01 -19.09
N THR A 8 9.75 4.73 -19.45
CA THR A 8 8.88 3.67 -18.88
C THR A 8 9.12 3.48 -17.38
N THR A 9 10.38 3.53 -16.94
CA THR A 9 10.73 3.36 -15.52
C THR A 9 10.29 4.56 -14.69
N GLU A 10 10.45 5.77 -15.22
CA GLU A 10 9.95 7.01 -14.61
C GLU A 10 8.43 7.00 -14.48
N ASN A 11 7.71 6.61 -15.53
CA ASN A 11 6.25 6.48 -15.48
C ASN A 11 5.79 5.46 -14.42
N ALA A 12 6.49 4.33 -14.29
CA ALA A 12 6.19 3.32 -13.27
C ALA A 12 6.39 3.88 -11.85
N LEU A 13 7.43 4.69 -11.64
CA LEU A 13 7.73 5.31 -10.35
C LEU A 13 6.69 6.38 -9.99
N ILE A 14 6.30 7.22 -10.96
CA ILE A 14 5.21 8.19 -10.81
C ILE A 14 3.89 7.47 -10.51
N GLY A 15 3.62 6.36 -11.18
CA GLY A 15 2.44 5.53 -10.93
C GLY A 15 2.41 4.99 -9.49
N ALA A 16 3.53 4.43 -9.02
CA ALA A 16 3.64 3.91 -7.66
C ALA A 16 3.45 5.03 -6.61
N TRP A 17 4.06 6.19 -6.85
CA TRP A 17 3.89 7.36 -6.00
C TRP A 17 2.43 7.83 -5.97
N GLY A 18 1.78 7.96 -7.14
CA GLY A 18 0.38 8.36 -7.25
C GLY A 18 -0.57 7.43 -6.49
N ILE A 19 -0.36 6.12 -6.59
CA ILE A 19 -1.15 5.13 -5.82
C ILE A 19 -0.96 5.33 -4.31
N SER A 20 0.29 5.49 -3.84
CA SER A 20 0.56 5.71 -2.42
C SER A 20 -0.08 7.01 -1.90
N LEU A 21 -0.09 8.06 -2.72
CA LEU A 21 -0.69 9.35 -2.39
C LEU A 21 -2.22 9.23 -2.28
N ILE A 22 -2.87 8.62 -3.28
CA ILE A 22 -4.33 8.40 -3.27
C ILE A 22 -4.73 7.53 -2.08
N ALA A 23 -3.99 6.47 -1.79
CA ALA A 23 -4.26 5.60 -0.64
C ALA A 23 -4.13 6.36 0.70
N THR A 24 -3.11 7.21 0.84
CA THR A 24 -2.89 8.04 2.03
C THR A 24 -3.99 9.08 2.20
N LEU A 25 -4.34 9.81 1.12
CA LEU A 25 -5.41 10.78 1.14
C LEU A 25 -6.77 10.13 1.43
N GLY A 26 -7.06 8.97 0.85
CA GLY A 26 -8.27 8.20 1.16
C GLY A 26 -8.33 7.78 2.63
N SER A 27 -7.22 7.28 3.18
CA SER A 27 -7.10 6.94 4.60
C SER A 27 -7.36 8.14 5.53
N LEU A 28 -6.83 9.32 5.17
CA LEU A 28 -7.06 10.56 5.92
C LEU A 28 -8.51 11.05 5.76
N TYR A 29 -9.09 10.96 4.57
CA TYR A 29 -10.47 11.35 4.31
C TYR A 29 -11.46 10.56 5.17
N PHE A 30 -11.28 9.24 5.25
CA PHE A 30 -12.10 8.39 6.11
C PHE A 30 -11.97 8.75 7.59
N SER A 31 -10.78 9.14 8.05
CA SER A 31 -10.51 9.51 9.44
C SER A 31 -11.07 10.88 9.82
N GLU A 32 -10.78 11.89 9.00
CA GLU A 32 -11.00 13.29 9.36
C GLU A 32 -12.36 13.82 8.93
N ILE A 33 -12.86 13.37 7.78
CA ILE A 33 -14.13 13.84 7.22
C ILE A 33 -15.26 12.89 7.62
N LEU A 34 -15.12 11.58 7.36
CA LEU A 34 -16.15 10.61 7.72
C LEU A 34 -16.12 10.18 9.19
N LYS A 35 -15.10 10.63 9.96
CA LYS A 35 -14.93 10.33 11.39
C LYS A 35 -14.90 8.83 11.70
N PHE A 36 -14.40 8.01 10.78
CA PHE A 36 -14.17 6.59 11.02
C PHE A 36 -12.94 6.41 11.90
N ILE A 37 -13.16 5.85 13.10
CA ILE A 37 -12.10 5.68 14.07
C ILE A 37 -11.25 4.47 13.64
N PRO A 38 -9.94 4.64 13.37
CA PRO A 38 -9.11 3.53 12.93
C PRO A 38 -8.90 2.52 14.06
N CYS A 39 -8.98 1.24 13.75
CA CYS A 39 -8.53 0.18 14.65
C CYS A 39 -7.00 0.06 14.62
N ASP A 40 -6.45 -0.77 15.53
CA ASP A 40 -5.01 -0.96 15.66
C ASP A 40 -4.38 -1.54 14.37
N LEU A 41 -5.07 -2.49 13.71
CA LEU A 41 -4.62 -3.02 12.41
C LEU A 41 -4.60 -1.96 11.29
N CYS A 42 -5.58 -1.06 11.25
CA CYS A 42 -5.55 0.08 10.32
C CYS A 42 -4.36 1.01 10.61
N TRP A 43 -4.03 1.22 11.88
CA TRP A 43 -2.85 1.99 12.28
C TRP A 43 -1.56 1.37 11.77
N PHE A 44 -1.39 0.05 11.92
CA PHE A 44 -0.24 -0.63 11.34
C PHE A 44 -0.17 -0.46 9.81
N GLN A 45 -1.29 -0.58 9.10
CA GLN A 45 -1.32 -0.32 7.65
C GLN A 45 -0.87 1.12 7.30
N ARG A 46 -1.28 2.13 8.09
CA ARG A 46 -0.85 3.53 7.91
C ARG A 46 0.66 3.70 8.08
N ILE A 47 1.26 3.05 9.08
CA ILE A 47 2.71 3.09 9.32
C ILE A 47 3.49 2.60 8.09
N PHE A 48 2.98 1.59 7.38
CA PHE A 48 3.63 1.08 6.17
C PHE A 48 3.29 1.87 4.91
N MET A 49 2.13 2.52 4.84
CA MET A 49 1.68 3.26 3.64
C MET A 49 2.21 4.69 3.59
N TYR A 50 2.14 5.45 4.69
CA TYR A 50 2.41 6.89 4.68
C TYR A 50 3.87 7.22 4.34
N PRO A 51 4.88 6.48 4.84
CA PRO A 51 6.27 6.70 4.44
C PRO A 51 6.52 6.47 2.95
N GLN A 52 5.72 5.63 2.28
CA GLN A 52 5.90 5.34 0.85
C GLN A 52 5.68 6.60 0.00
N VAL A 53 4.76 7.48 0.39
CA VAL A 53 4.50 8.75 -0.31
C VAL A 53 5.77 9.61 -0.35
N ILE A 54 6.49 9.67 0.79
CA ILE A 54 7.71 10.45 0.91
C ILE A 54 8.85 9.76 0.15
N LEU A 55 9.05 8.45 0.36
CA LEU A 55 10.12 7.69 -0.27
C LEU A 55 10.01 7.69 -1.80
N LEU A 56 8.83 7.35 -2.33
CA LEU A 56 8.59 7.33 -3.78
C LEU A 56 8.59 8.75 -4.36
N GLY A 57 8.10 9.75 -3.62
CA GLY A 57 8.14 11.15 -4.07
C GLY A 57 9.57 11.67 -4.21
N LEU A 58 10.43 11.38 -3.23
CA LEU A 58 11.86 11.69 -3.33
C LEU A 58 12.54 10.91 -4.45
N ALA A 59 12.16 9.64 -4.65
CA ALA A 59 12.67 8.82 -5.74
C ALA A 59 12.35 9.44 -7.11
N VAL A 60 11.14 9.98 -7.30
CA VAL A 60 10.73 10.68 -8.53
C VAL A 60 11.57 11.94 -8.75
N ILE A 61 11.72 12.78 -7.71
CA ILE A 61 12.44 14.06 -7.83
C ILE A 61 13.94 13.84 -8.10
N ARG A 62 14.57 12.91 -7.38
CA ARG A 62 16.01 12.64 -7.49
C ARG A 62 16.36 11.62 -8.57
N LYS A 63 15.36 11.01 -9.21
CA LYS A 63 15.52 9.89 -10.16
C LYS A 63 16.30 8.72 -9.57
N GLU A 64 16.11 8.47 -8.27
CA GLU A 64 16.77 7.40 -7.52
C GLU A 64 15.92 6.12 -7.50
N TYR A 65 16.07 5.30 -8.54
CA TYR A 65 15.27 4.06 -8.70
C TYR A 65 15.57 2.98 -7.66
N GLY A 66 16.71 3.05 -6.97
CA GLY A 66 17.07 2.11 -5.90
C GLY A 66 16.10 2.12 -4.71
N ILE A 67 15.36 3.23 -4.53
CA ILE A 67 14.37 3.39 -3.46
C ILE A 67 13.20 2.40 -3.60
N ALA A 68 12.95 1.90 -4.82
CA ALA A 68 11.91 0.89 -5.08
C ALA A 68 12.06 -0.39 -4.23
N ARG A 69 13.27 -0.74 -3.78
CA ARG A 69 13.50 -1.90 -2.89
C ARG A 69 12.92 -1.70 -1.50
N TYR A 70 13.09 -0.51 -0.94
CA TYR A 70 12.49 -0.14 0.35
C TYR A 70 10.96 -0.07 0.22
N SER A 71 10.47 0.51 -0.88
CA SER A 71 9.03 0.52 -1.16
C SER A 71 8.46 -0.88 -1.25
N LEU A 72 9.14 -1.81 -1.93
CA LEU A 72 8.70 -3.20 -2.02
C LEU A 72 8.64 -3.87 -0.64
N ALA A 73 9.66 -3.71 0.19
CA ALA A 73 9.68 -4.29 1.54
C ALA A 73 8.51 -3.77 2.39
N LEU A 74 8.28 -2.45 2.39
CA LEU A 74 7.16 -1.83 3.11
C LEU A 74 5.81 -2.32 2.57
N SER A 75 5.65 -2.40 1.24
CA SER A 75 4.39 -2.84 0.63
C SER A 75 4.08 -4.31 0.89
N VAL A 76 5.09 -5.19 0.92
CA VAL A 76 4.89 -6.62 1.24
C VAL A 76 4.44 -6.80 2.69
N ILE A 77 5.07 -6.09 3.63
CA ILE A 77 4.70 -6.16 5.05
C ILE A 77 3.31 -5.55 5.27
N GLY A 78 3.08 -4.33 4.79
CA GLY A 78 1.78 -3.65 4.89
C GLY A 78 0.66 -4.43 4.20
N GLY A 79 0.93 -5.01 3.02
CA GLY A 79 0.01 -5.86 2.29
C GLY A 79 -0.36 -7.14 3.03
N SER A 80 0.60 -7.78 3.70
CA SER A 80 0.35 -8.98 4.51
C SER A 80 -0.58 -8.67 5.70
N ILE A 81 -0.37 -7.54 6.37
CA ILE A 81 -1.24 -7.04 7.45
C ILE A 81 -2.64 -6.73 6.91
N SER A 82 -2.72 -6.14 5.71
CA SER A 82 -3.99 -5.83 5.07
C SER A 82 -4.78 -7.07 4.68
N LEU A 83 -4.09 -8.09 4.18
CA LEU A 83 -4.68 -9.39 3.87
C LEU A 83 -5.23 -10.05 5.13
N TYR A 84 -4.45 -10.09 6.20
CA TYR A 84 -4.91 -10.63 7.48
C TYR A 84 -6.13 -9.89 8.01
N HIS A 85 -6.14 -8.55 7.94
CA HIS A 85 -7.28 -7.74 8.36
C HIS A 85 -8.52 -7.98 7.50
N TYR A 86 -8.36 -8.16 6.18
CA TYR A 86 -9.47 -8.52 5.31
C TYR A 86 -10.05 -9.91 5.63
N LEU A 87 -9.18 -10.90 5.88
CA LEU A 87 -9.61 -12.24 6.30
C LEU A 87 -10.35 -12.21 7.63
N LEU A 88 -9.87 -11.42 8.60
CA LEU A 88 -10.58 -11.20 9.86
C LEU A 88 -12.00 -10.66 9.65
N GLN A 89 -12.21 -9.80 8.65
CA GLN A 89 -13.53 -9.24 8.37
C GLN A 89 -14.48 -10.23 7.68
N LYS A 90 -13.97 -11.08 6.78
CA LYS A 90 -14.81 -11.89 5.89
C LYS A 90 -14.89 -13.37 6.25
N VAL A 91 -13.93 -13.89 7.02
CA VAL A 91 -13.85 -15.31 7.35
C VAL A 91 -14.17 -15.51 8.84
N PRO A 92 -15.29 -16.17 9.18
CA PRO A 92 -15.73 -16.36 10.58
C PRO A 92 -14.69 -17.05 11.46
N PHE A 93 -13.91 -17.98 10.89
CA PHE A 93 -12.83 -18.67 11.60
C PHE A 93 -11.81 -17.70 12.22
N PHE A 94 -11.44 -16.65 11.46
CA PHE A 94 -10.46 -15.68 11.93
C PHE A 94 -11.06 -14.66 12.92
N GLN A 95 -12.36 -14.37 12.84
CA GLN A 95 -13.04 -13.43 13.75
C GLN A 95 -12.87 -13.80 15.23
N SER A 96 -12.91 -15.10 15.54
CA SER A 96 -12.71 -15.63 16.90
C SER A 96 -11.26 -15.51 17.43
N HIS A 97 -10.31 -15.21 16.54
CA HIS A 97 -8.88 -15.10 16.85
C HIS A 97 -8.35 -13.66 16.73
N ALA A 98 -9.24 -12.67 16.81
CA ALA A 98 -8.89 -11.24 16.76
C ALA A 98 -8.17 -10.78 18.05
N MET A 99 -6.99 -11.34 18.36
CA MET A 99 -6.18 -11.03 19.55
C MET A 99 -5.59 -9.62 19.58
N PHE A 100 -5.47 -8.97 18.41
CA PHE A 100 -4.73 -7.70 18.25
C PHE A 100 -5.62 -6.46 18.14
N CYS A 101 -6.90 -6.57 18.47
CA CYS A 101 -7.85 -5.47 18.38
C CYS A 101 -8.18 -4.96 19.78
N GLY A 102 -7.85 -3.70 20.05
CA GLY A 102 -8.15 -3.00 21.29
C GLY A 102 -9.62 -2.57 21.36
N ARG A 103 -9.84 -1.34 21.83
CA ARG A 103 -11.21 -0.79 22.07
C ARG A 103 -12.09 -0.79 20.82
N ILE A 104 -11.50 -0.67 19.62
CA ILE A 104 -12.23 -0.62 18.35
C ILE A 104 -12.03 -1.97 17.64
N PRO A 105 -13.11 -2.72 17.36
CA PRO A 105 -13.00 -4.05 16.78
C PRO A 105 -12.52 -3.97 15.33
N CYS A 106 -11.47 -4.72 14.98
CA CYS A 106 -11.00 -4.80 13.59
C CYS A 106 -11.95 -5.59 12.67
N THR A 107 -12.91 -6.32 13.24
CA THR A 107 -13.96 -7.01 12.48
C THR A 107 -15.04 -6.05 11.96
N GLY A 108 -15.10 -4.82 12.49
CA GLY A 108 -16.04 -3.79 12.07
C GLY A 108 -15.82 -3.34 10.62
N GLN A 109 -16.89 -3.29 9.84
CA GLN A 109 -16.86 -2.88 8.44
C GLN A 109 -17.58 -1.54 8.27
N TYR A 110 -16.84 -0.42 8.32
CA TYR A 110 -17.40 0.91 8.05
C TYR A 110 -17.90 1.07 6.61
N ILE A 111 -17.19 0.44 5.67
CA ILE A 111 -17.55 0.39 4.25
C ILE A 111 -17.55 -1.08 3.85
N ASN A 112 -18.62 -1.50 3.17
CA ASN A 112 -18.73 -2.82 2.57
C ASN A 112 -19.54 -2.74 1.26
N TRP A 113 -18.92 -2.18 0.22
CA TRP A 113 -19.58 -2.08 -1.09
C TRP A 113 -19.54 -3.45 -1.80
N LEU A 114 -20.64 -3.85 -2.43
CA LEU A 114 -20.79 -5.12 -3.17
C LEU A 114 -20.58 -6.37 -2.31
N GLY A 115 -20.56 -6.23 -0.97
CA GLY A 115 -20.35 -7.34 -0.04
C GLY A 115 -18.88 -7.77 0.14
N PHE A 116 -17.92 -7.19 -0.59
CA PHE A 116 -16.50 -7.52 -0.49
C PHE A 116 -15.55 -6.31 -0.44
N ILE A 117 -15.94 -5.12 -0.92
CA ILE A 117 -15.06 -3.95 -0.94
C ILE A 117 -15.09 -3.29 0.44
N THR A 118 -14.07 -3.58 1.24
CA THR A 118 -13.83 -2.97 2.55
C THR A 118 -12.58 -2.10 2.56
N ILE A 119 -12.40 -1.29 3.61
CA ILE A 119 -11.21 -0.44 3.76
C ILE A 119 -9.90 -1.27 3.73
N PRO A 120 -9.79 -2.40 4.45
CA PRO A 120 -8.61 -3.27 4.33
C PRO A 120 -8.40 -3.87 2.94
N PHE A 121 -9.46 -4.10 2.18
CA PHE A 121 -9.33 -4.56 0.80
C PHE A 121 -8.73 -3.49 -0.12
N LEU A 122 -9.19 -2.24 0.01
CA LEU A 122 -8.63 -1.12 -0.74
C LEU A 122 -7.14 -0.91 -0.44
N ALA A 123 -6.75 -0.99 0.83
CA ALA A 123 -5.35 -0.93 1.23
C ALA A 123 -4.53 -2.10 0.67
N LEU A 124 -5.10 -3.32 0.65
CA LEU A 124 -4.44 -4.50 0.05
C LEU A 124 -4.18 -4.30 -1.44
N VAL A 125 -5.16 -3.77 -2.19
CA VAL A 125 -4.99 -3.47 -3.62
C VAL A 125 -3.90 -2.42 -3.82
N ALA A 126 -3.88 -1.35 -3.03
CA ALA A 126 -2.85 -0.33 -3.12
C ALA A 126 -1.43 -0.91 -2.88
N PHE A 127 -1.25 -1.68 -1.81
CA PHE A 127 0.04 -2.33 -1.53
C PHE A 127 0.45 -3.33 -2.60
N PHE A 128 -0.51 -4.08 -3.16
CA PHE A 128 -0.24 -5.01 -4.25
C PHE A 128 0.26 -4.28 -5.51
N LEU A 129 -0.43 -3.22 -5.92
CA LEU A 129 -0.04 -2.43 -7.10
C LEU A 129 1.33 -1.77 -6.91
N ILE A 130 1.58 -1.18 -5.74
CA ILE A 130 2.90 -0.58 -5.42
C ILE A 130 3.99 -1.66 -5.46
N SER A 131 3.73 -2.87 -4.95
CA SER A 131 4.67 -3.98 -4.99
C SER A 131 5.00 -4.40 -6.42
N VAL A 132 3.99 -4.56 -7.28
CA VAL A 132 4.17 -4.93 -8.70
C VAL A 132 5.01 -3.89 -9.43
N LEU A 133 4.70 -2.60 -9.26
CA LEU A 133 5.46 -1.51 -9.87
C LEU A 133 6.89 -1.44 -9.33
N SER A 134 7.08 -1.64 -8.04
CA SER A 134 8.41 -1.67 -7.41
C SER A 134 9.26 -2.82 -7.95
N ILE A 135 8.70 -4.03 -8.09
CA ILE A 135 9.39 -5.18 -8.71
C ILE A 135 9.76 -4.87 -10.16
N PHE A 136 8.86 -4.25 -10.92
CA PHE A 136 9.12 -3.87 -12.30
C PHE A 136 10.30 -2.88 -12.41
N ILE A 137 10.33 -1.85 -11.56
CA ILE A 137 11.43 -0.87 -11.50
C ILE A 137 12.76 -1.57 -11.14
N ILE A 138 12.76 -2.43 -10.12
CA ILE A 138 13.97 -3.15 -9.67
C ILE A 138 14.53 -4.05 -10.78
N ARG A 139 13.66 -4.74 -11.53
CA ARG A 139 14.09 -5.57 -12.67
C ARG A 139 14.73 -4.72 -13.76
N LYS A 140 14.13 -3.57 -14.09
CA LYS A 140 14.67 -2.65 -15.11
C LYS A 140 15.97 -1.98 -14.68
N GLU A 141 16.12 -1.64 -13.40
CA GLU A 141 17.36 -1.11 -12.83
C GLU A 141 18.51 -2.12 -12.96
N LYS A 142 18.26 -3.40 -12.67
CA LYS A 142 19.26 -4.48 -12.79
C LYS A 142 19.71 -4.69 -14.24
N GLU A 143 18.77 -4.72 -15.19
CA GLU A 143 19.09 -4.84 -16.61
C GLU A 143 19.93 -3.66 -17.13
N GLY A 144 19.78 -2.46 -16.58
CA GLY A 144 20.54 -1.27 -16.98
C GLY A 144 21.96 -1.21 -16.40
N LYS A 145 22.23 -1.93 -15.30
CA LYS A 145 23.57 -2.04 -14.67
C LYS A 145 24.44 -3.17 -15.26
N GLN A 146 23.90 -3.98 -16.17
CA GLN A 146 24.61 -5.11 -16.81
C GLN A 146 25.15 -4.80 -18.22
N ILE A 147 25.23 -3.52 -18.60
CA ILE A 147 25.83 -3.04 -19.86
C ILE A 147 27.03 -2.17 -19.51
#